data_AF-A0A920QNP7-F1
#
_entry.id   AF-A0A920QNP7-F1
#
_cell.length_a   1.000
_cell.length_b   1.000
_cell.length_c   1.000
_cell.angle_alpha   90.00
_cell.angle_beta   90.00
_cell.angle_gamma   90.00
#
_symmetry.space_group_name_H-M   'P 1'
#
loop_
_entity.id
_entity.type
_entity.pdbx_description
1 polymer ?
#
loop_
_entity_poly.entity_id
_entity_poly.type
_entity_poly.pdbx_seq_one_letter_code
_entity_poly.pdbx_strand_id
1 'polypeptide(L)'
;MLVFLCAELTGISSAANLIGDIPNWITALIIGLCASTYVVVGGIKASIFTDKYQFRFILPLIIIGVLTIFLNSSVTREFNNLDDGLMSLSSWDDGKFGLTLMIAILSANMFHQGLWQRIYSFTDKKSLIKSFGISSIIFNPCSFYIWIYGEFSQ
;
A
#
# COMPACT_ATOMS: atom_id res chain seq x y z
N MET A 1 3.70 14.34 5.97
CA MET A 1 4.00 13.11 6.74
C MET A 1 2.97 12.85 7.84
N LEU A 2 2.58 13.84 8.66
CA LEU A 2 1.58 13.63 9.72
C LEU A 2 0.22 13.11 9.20
N VAL A 3 -0.29 13.68 8.10
CA VAL A 3 -1.57 13.23 7.49
C VAL A 3 -1.50 11.76 7.05
N PHE A 4 -0.36 11.33 6.47
CA PHE A 4 -0.13 9.93 6.12
C PHE A 4 -0.15 9.03 7.35
N LEU A 5 0.55 9.42 8.41
CA LEU A 5 0.56 8.66 9.66
C LEU A 5 -0.85 8.52 10.25
N CYS A 6 -1.63 9.60 10.27
CA CYS A 6 -3.01 9.54 10.75
C CYS A 6 -3.88 8.62 9.87
N ALA A 7 -3.74 8.71 8.53
CA ALA A 7 -4.49 7.88 7.61
C ALA A 7 -4.16 6.39 7.77
N GLU A 8 -2.87 6.04 7.89
CA GLU A 8 -2.41 4.67 8.10
C GLU A 8 -2.88 4.11 9.44
N LEU A 9 -2.70 4.85 10.55
CA LEU A 9 -3.17 4.42 11.87
C LEU A 9 -4.68 4.26 11.91
N THR A 10 -5.43 5.15 11.24
CA THR A 10 -6.88 5.02 11.12
C THR A 10 -7.24 3.75 10.37
N GLY A 11 -6.64 3.51 9.20
CA GLY A 11 -6.88 2.31 8.40
C GLY A 11 -6.61 1.02 9.17
N ILE A 12 -5.48 0.94 9.88
CA ILE A 12 -5.15 -0.23 10.70
C ILE A 12 -6.11 -0.39 11.88
N SER A 13 -6.48 0.71 12.54
CA SER A 13 -7.43 0.67 13.66
C SER A 13 -8.81 0.18 13.23
N SER A 14 -9.30 0.66 12.08
CA SER A 14 -10.56 0.22 11.49
C SER A 14 -10.52 -1.26 11.11
N ALA A 15 -9.43 -1.73 10.50
CA ALA A 15 -9.26 -3.16 10.18
C ALA A 15 -9.30 -4.05 11.44
N ALA A 16 -8.62 -3.64 12.52
CA ALA A 16 -8.64 -4.38 13.78
C ALA A 16 -10.03 -4.38 14.45
N ASN A 17 -10.76 -3.26 14.34
CA ASN A 17 -12.12 -3.16 14.83
C ASN A 17 -13.08 -4.09 14.07
N LEU A 18 -12.95 -4.15 12.74
CA LEU A 18 -13.78 -5.03 11.90
C LEU A 18 -13.53 -6.52 12.16
N ILE A 19 -12.29 -6.91 12.49
CA ILE A 19 -11.92 -8.33 12.66
C ILE A 19 -12.19 -8.84 14.08
N GLY A 20 -12.01 -7.99 15.10
CA GLY A 20 -12.02 -8.44 16.50
C GLY A 20 -12.69 -7.48 17.47
N ASP A 21 -13.51 -6.55 16.99
CA ASP A 21 -14.24 -5.55 17.78
C ASP A 21 -13.36 -4.74 18.74
N ILE A 22 -12.05 -4.62 18.43
CA ILE A 22 -11.10 -3.88 19.27
C ILE A 22 -11.37 -2.37 19.09
N PRO A 23 -11.50 -1.59 20.18
CA PRO A 23 -11.68 -0.14 20.08
C PRO A 23 -10.55 0.55 19.32
N ASN A 24 -10.90 1.40 18.35
CA ASN A 24 -9.95 2.06 17.44
C ASN A 24 -8.78 2.76 18.16
N TRP A 25 -9.07 3.46 19.26
CA TRP A 25 -8.07 4.20 20.01
C TRP A 25 -7.00 3.28 20.64
N ILE A 26 -7.37 2.06 21.05
CA ILE A 26 -6.43 1.10 21.64
C ILE A 26 -5.45 0.62 20.57
N THR A 27 -5.97 0.19 19.42
CA THR A 27 -5.15 -0.28 18.30
C THR A 27 -4.22 0.83 17.81
N ALA A 28 -4.75 2.04 17.58
CA ALA A 28 -3.96 3.17 17.11
C ALA A 28 -2.85 3.54 18.11
N LEU A 29 -3.15 3.53 19.42
CA LEU A 29 -2.18 3.84 20.47
C LEU A 29 -1.07 2.79 20.55
N ILE A 30 -1.43 1.49 20.57
CA ILE A 30 -0.45 0.40 20.65
C ILE A 30 0.48 0.44 19.43
N ILE A 31 -0.07 0.50 18.22
CA ILE A 31 0.72 0.49 16.99
C ILE A 31 1.56 1.76 16.87
N GLY A 32 0.99 2.93 17.17
CA GLY A 32 1.71 4.20 17.16
C GLY A 32 2.88 4.22 18.15
N LEU A 33 2.69 3.72 19.37
CA LEU A 33 3.76 3.63 20.36
C LEU A 33 4.84 2.62 19.96
N CYS A 34 4.44 1.43 19.49
CA CYS A 34 5.40 0.44 19.02
C CYS A 34 6.24 0.98 17.85
N ALA A 35 5.58 1.55 16.84
CA ALA A 35 6.23 2.12 15.66
C ALA A 35 7.18 3.26 16.00
N SER A 36 6.72 4.20 16.82
CA SER A 36 7.57 5.33 17.25
C SER A 36 8.76 4.88 18.10
N THR A 37 8.59 3.90 18.99
CA THR A 37 9.66 3.46 19.90
C THR A 37 10.86 2.90 19.13
N TYR A 38 10.66 1.97 18.18
CA TYR A 38 11.79 1.39 17.47
C TYR A 38 12.46 2.38 16.51
N VAL A 39 11.71 3.35 15.96
CA VAL A 39 12.26 4.41 15.12
C VAL A 39 13.08 5.39 15.94
N VAL A 40 12.61 5.79 17.13
CA VAL A 40 13.35 6.69 18.02
C VAL A 40 14.67 6.06 18.47
N VAL A 41 14.68 4.74 18.74
CA VAL A 41 15.88 4.04 19.21
C VAL A 41 16.91 3.80 18.10
N GLY A 42 16.48 3.36 16.92
CA GLY A 42 17.41 2.91 15.88
C GLY A 42 17.36 3.66 14.55
N GLY A 43 16.54 4.71 14.45
CA GLY A 43 16.41 5.55 13.27
C GLY A 43 16.07 4.78 11.99
N ILE A 44 16.60 5.27 10.87
CA ILE A 44 16.40 4.67 9.53
C ILE A 44 16.90 3.23 9.47
N LYS A 45 18.00 2.89 10.18
CA LYS A 45 18.55 1.52 10.16
C LYS A 45 17.59 0.52 10.81
N ALA A 46 17.02 0.86 11.96
CA ALA A 46 16.00 0.02 12.59
C ALA A 46 14.73 -0.06 11.72
N SER A 47 14.30 1.04 11.11
CA SER A 47 13.15 1.02 10.20
C SER A 47 13.39 0.10 8.99
N ILE A 48 14.55 0.16 8.33
CA ILE A 48 14.87 -0.75 7.21
C ILE A 48 14.91 -2.21 7.69
N PHE A 49 15.42 -2.45 8.89
CA PHE A 49 15.46 -3.78 9.48
C PHE A 49 14.05 -4.32 9.75
N THR A 50 13.18 -3.56 10.40
CA THR A 50 11.79 -3.99 10.67
C THR A 50 11.01 -4.24 9.39
N ASP A 51 11.17 -3.37 8.39
CA ASP A 51 10.49 -3.49 7.10
C ASP A 51 10.88 -4.79 6.38
N LYS A 52 12.14 -5.22 6.48
CA LYS A 52 12.57 -6.51 5.90
C LYS A 52 11.78 -7.69 6.49
N TYR A 53 11.52 -7.67 7.79
CA TYR A 53 10.72 -8.71 8.44
C TYR A 53 9.24 -8.58 8.09
N GLN A 54 8.66 -7.38 8.18
CA GLN A 54 7.27 -7.13 7.80
C GLN A 54 7.00 -7.58 6.36
N PHE A 55 7.88 -7.24 5.43
CA PHE A 55 7.77 -7.63 4.03
C PHE A 55 7.75 -9.16 3.85
N ARG A 56 8.52 -9.91 4.67
CA ARG A 56 8.53 -11.38 4.64
C ARG A 56 7.20 -12.00 5.07
N PHE A 57 6.41 -11.31 5.90
CA PHE A 57 5.07 -11.75 6.31
C PHE A 57 3.98 -11.24 5.36
N ILE A 58 4.07 -9.98 4.93
CA ILE A 58 3.07 -9.34 4.06
C ILE A 58 3.07 -9.96 2.66
N LEU A 59 4.25 -10.21 2.08
CA LEU A 59 4.32 -10.69 0.69
C LEU A 59 3.59 -12.04 0.48
N PRO A 60 3.79 -13.08 1.32
CA PRO A 60 3.01 -14.31 1.22
C PRO A 60 1.50 -14.09 1.41
N LEU A 61 1.09 -13.22 2.33
CA LEU A 61 -0.33 -12.91 2.55
C LEU A 61 -0.97 -12.29 1.31
N ILE A 62 -0.28 -11.35 0.65
CA ILE A 62 -0.76 -10.77 -0.61
C ILE A 62 -0.83 -11.86 -1.70
N ILE A 63 0.18 -12.71 -1.83
CA ILE A 63 0.17 -13.80 -2.82
C ILE A 63 -1.03 -14.73 -2.60
N ILE A 64 -1.29 -15.13 -1.35
CA ILE A 64 -2.46 -15.95 -1.01
C ILE A 64 -3.75 -15.21 -1.36
N GLY A 65 -3.88 -13.94 -0.98
CA GLY A 65 -5.03 -13.11 -1.32
C GLY A 65 -5.29 -13.04 -2.83
N VAL A 66 -4.25 -12.77 -3.62
CA VAL A 66 -4.34 -12.74 -5.09
C VAL A 66 -4.80 -14.11 -5.62
N LEU A 67 -4.19 -15.20 -5.17
CA LEU A 67 -4.56 -16.55 -5.59
C LEU A 67 -6.01 -16.90 -5.26
N THR A 68 -6.54 -16.45 -4.12
CA THR A 68 -7.95 -16.71 -3.76
C THR A 68 -8.93 -16.07 -4.74
N ILE A 69 -8.63 -14.88 -5.28
CA ILE A 69 -9.48 -14.25 -6.30
C ILE A 69 -9.44 -15.04 -7.62
N PHE A 70 -8.24 -15.45 -8.06
CA PHE A 70 -8.09 -16.17 -9.33
C PHE A 70 -8.67 -17.59 -9.29
N LEU A 71 -8.60 -18.27 -8.14
CA LEU A 71 -9.12 -19.63 -7.98
C LEU A 71 -10.62 -19.65 -7.66
N ASN A 72 -11.18 -18.54 -7.18
CA ASN A 72 -12.60 -18.47 -6.87
C ASN A 72 -13.41 -18.06 -8.12
N SER A 73 -14.01 -19.07 -8.75
CA SER A 73 -14.82 -18.90 -9.96
C SER A 73 -16.02 -17.96 -9.80
N SER A 74 -16.53 -17.74 -8.59
CA SER A 74 -17.62 -16.77 -8.37
C SER A 74 -17.12 -15.34 -8.54
N VAL A 75 -15.95 -15.02 -7.97
CA VAL A 75 -15.32 -13.70 -8.08
C VAL A 75 -14.90 -13.42 -9.51
N THR A 76 -14.35 -14.41 -10.22
CA THR A 76 -14.03 -14.25 -11.65
C THR A 76 -15.27 -13.99 -12.50
N ARG A 77 -16.42 -14.57 -12.14
CA ARG A 77 -17.68 -14.35 -12.87
C ARG A 77 -18.25 -12.96 -12.60
N GLU A 78 -18.18 -12.47 -11.37
CA GLU A 78 -18.54 -11.08 -11.04
C GLU A 78 -17.61 -10.08 -11.72
N PHE A 79 -16.30 -10.38 -11.81
CA PHE A 79 -15.35 -9.56 -12.56
C PHE A 79 -15.75 -9.39 -14.03
N ASN A 80 -16.17 -10.49 -14.67
CA ASN A 80 -16.62 -10.47 -16.05
C ASN A 80 -17.99 -9.78 -16.24
N ASN A 81 -18.73 -9.54 -15.16
CA ASN A 81 -20.00 -8.82 -15.17
C ASN A 81 -19.84 -7.34 -14.73
N LEU A 82 -18.61 -6.89 -14.42
CA LEU A 82 -18.35 -5.48 -14.14
C LEU A 82 -18.70 -4.65 -15.38
N ASP A 83 -19.28 -3.47 -15.15
CA ASP A 83 -19.69 -2.56 -16.21
C ASP A 83 -18.48 -2.18 -17.07
N ASP A 84 -18.61 -2.31 -18.39
CA ASP A 84 -17.56 -1.98 -19.38
C ASP A 84 -17.09 -0.51 -19.23
N GLY A 85 -17.94 0.35 -18.65
CA GLY A 85 -17.64 1.75 -18.33
C GLY A 85 -16.52 1.95 -17.31
N LEU A 86 -16.29 0.99 -16.38
CA LEU A 86 -15.29 1.11 -15.29
C LEU A 86 -13.84 1.11 -15.81
N MET A 87 -13.58 0.48 -16.95
CA MET A 87 -12.28 0.52 -17.63
C MET A 87 -12.24 1.50 -18.80
N SER A 88 -13.34 2.20 -19.08
CA SER A 88 -13.41 3.12 -20.20
C SER A 88 -12.71 4.43 -19.83
N LEU A 89 -11.59 4.74 -20.48
CA LEU A 89 -10.95 6.06 -20.46
C LEU A 89 -11.58 6.97 -21.53
N SER A 90 -12.89 6.81 -21.78
CA SER A 90 -13.51 7.28 -23.01
C SER A 90 -13.91 8.75 -22.96
N SER A 91 -14.10 9.33 -21.77
CA SER A 91 -14.48 10.73 -21.64
C SER A 91 -13.28 11.64 -21.34
N TRP A 92 -13.38 12.89 -21.79
CA TRP A 92 -12.41 13.93 -21.49
C TRP A 92 -12.30 14.21 -19.97
N ASP A 93 -13.38 13.96 -19.22
CA ASP A 93 -13.41 14.15 -17.78
C ASP A 93 -12.73 12.98 -17.03
N ASP A 94 -12.83 11.74 -17.54
CA ASP A 94 -12.06 10.59 -17.02
C ASP A 94 -10.55 10.82 -17.21
N GLY A 95 -10.17 11.40 -18.36
CA GLY A 95 -8.80 11.79 -18.64
C GLY A 95 -8.25 12.85 -17.65
N LYS A 96 -9.05 13.87 -17.32
CA LYS A 96 -8.68 14.88 -16.30
C LYS A 96 -8.57 14.27 -14.91
N PHE A 97 -9.48 13.36 -14.55
CA PHE A 97 -9.44 12.66 -13.28
C PHE A 97 -8.15 11.82 -13.18
N GLY A 98 -7.85 11.01 -14.19
CA GLY A 98 -6.63 10.20 -14.25
C GLY A 98 -5.36 11.05 -14.16
N LEU A 99 -5.29 12.17 -14.89
CA LEU A 99 -4.16 13.10 -14.82
C LEU A 99 -4.02 13.73 -13.43
N THR A 100 -5.13 14.14 -12.82
CA THR A 100 -5.14 14.71 -11.47
C THR A 100 -4.66 13.70 -10.44
N LEU A 101 -5.11 12.44 -10.55
CA LEU A 101 -4.68 11.33 -9.71
C LEU A 101 -3.17 11.07 -9.87
N MET A 102 -2.67 11.04 -11.12
CA MET A 102 -1.23 10.88 -11.38
C MET A 102 -0.41 12.00 -10.74
N ILE A 103 -0.83 13.26 -10.90
CA ILE A 103 -0.14 14.41 -10.30
C ILE A 103 -0.20 14.32 -8.77
N ALA A 104 -1.34 13.96 -8.19
CA ALA A 104 -1.51 13.80 -6.75
C ALA A 104 -0.60 12.71 -6.19
N ILE A 105 -0.61 11.50 -6.77
CA ILE A 105 0.22 10.37 -6.34
C ILE A 105 1.71 10.71 -6.50
N LEU A 106 2.11 11.28 -7.64
CA LEU A 106 3.49 11.68 -7.88
C LEU A 106 3.94 12.71 -6.85
N SER A 107 3.16 13.77 -6.65
CA SER A 107 3.48 14.84 -5.69
C SER A 107 3.57 14.31 -4.27
N ALA A 108 2.62 13.47 -3.86
CA ALA A 108 2.57 12.92 -2.51
C ALA A 108 3.80 12.05 -2.20
N ASN A 109 4.29 11.29 -3.19
CA ASN A 109 5.53 10.52 -3.07
C ASN A 109 6.80 11.38 -3.22
N MET A 110 6.80 12.40 -4.07
CA MET A 110 7.95 13.30 -4.24
C MET A 110 8.26 14.11 -2.99
N PHE A 111 7.26 14.49 -2.21
CA PHE A 111 7.47 15.18 -0.92
C PHE A 111 7.55 14.21 0.27
N HIS A 112 7.68 12.91 0.02
CA HIS A 112 7.80 11.90 1.05
C HIS A 112 9.24 11.82 1.57
N GLN A 113 9.53 12.56 2.64
CA GLN A 113 10.86 12.65 3.25
C GLN A 113 11.47 11.26 3.54
N GLY A 114 10.67 10.30 4.00
CA GLY A 114 11.14 8.94 4.29
C GLY A 114 11.64 8.16 3.06
N LEU A 115 11.11 8.44 1.86
CA LEU A 115 11.57 7.80 0.63
C LEU A 115 12.94 8.34 0.24
N TRP A 116 13.13 9.65 0.30
CA TRP A 116 14.42 10.29 0.03
C TRP A 116 15.52 9.80 0.97
N GLN A 117 15.23 9.69 2.27
CA GLN A 117 16.17 9.15 3.24
C GLN A 117 16.66 7.74 2.88
N ARG A 118 15.79 6.89 2.33
CA ARG A 118 16.16 5.54 1.87
C ARG A 118 16.95 5.58 0.57
N ILE A 119 16.56 6.41 -0.39
CA ILE A 119 17.30 6.60 -1.65
C ILE A 119 18.75 7.05 -1.37
N TYR A 120 18.93 7.99 -0.46
CA TYR A 120 20.25 8.49 -0.07
C TYR A 120 21.07 7.52 0.80
N SER A 121 20.47 6.44 1.30
CA SER A 121 21.19 5.41 2.07
C SER A 121 21.91 4.39 1.17
N PHE A 122 21.62 4.36 -0.13
CA PHE A 122 22.30 3.48 -1.07
C PHE A 122 23.73 3.95 -1.36
N THR A 123 24.68 3.02 -1.31
CA THR A 123 26.09 3.28 -1.61
C THR A 123 26.42 3.18 -3.09
N ASP A 124 25.60 2.47 -3.88
CA ASP A 124 25.87 2.20 -5.29
C ASP A 124 24.64 2.35 -6.19
N LYS A 125 24.87 2.92 -7.38
CA LYS A 125 23.82 3.21 -8.37
C LYS A 125 23.17 1.94 -8.95
N LYS A 126 23.92 0.84 -9.05
CA LYS A 126 23.41 -0.41 -9.61
C LYS A 126 22.35 -1.03 -8.69
N SER A 127 22.62 -1.08 -7.39
CA SER A 127 21.68 -1.54 -6.36
C SER A 127 20.47 -0.62 -6.27
N LEU A 128 20.64 0.69 -6.42
CA LEU A 128 19.52 1.63 -6.47
C LEU A 128 18.57 1.30 -7.64
N ILE A 129 19.08 1.22 -8.87
CA ILE A 129 18.28 0.91 -10.07
C ILE A 129 17.62 -0.48 -9.94
N LYS A 130 18.38 -1.49 -9.49
CA LYS A 130 17.85 -2.83 -9.26
C LYS A 130 16.71 -2.83 -8.24
N SER A 131 16.85 -2.08 -7.15
CA SER A 131 15.82 -1.99 -6.11
C SER A 131 14.55 -1.31 -6.61
N PHE A 132 14.68 -0.25 -7.41
CA PHE A 132 13.52 0.36 -8.09
C PHE A 132 12.83 -0.64 -9.02
N GLY A 133 13.58 -1.36 -9.86
CA GLY A 133 13.00 -2.35 -10.76
C GLY A 133 12.23 -3.45 -10.03
N ILE A 134 12.81 -4.01 -8.97
CA ILE A 134 12.15 -5.02 -8.13
C ILE A 134 10.90 -4.44 -7.46
N SER A 135 11.00 -3.22 -6.90
CA SER A 135 9.89 -2.58 -6.22
C SER A 135 8.71 -2.33 -7.17
N SER A 136 8.96 -1.88 -8.40
CA SER A 136 7.92 -1.65 -9.42
C SER A 136 7.20 -2.94 -9.82
N ILE A 137 7.94 -4.05 -9.97
CA ILE A 137 7.35 -5.36 -10.31
C ILE A 137 6.43 -5.86 -9.20
N ILE A 138 6.78 -5.62 -7.94
CA ILE A 138 6.01 -6.09 -6.79
C ILE A 138 4.83 -5.16 -6.50
N PHE A 139 5.03 -3.85 -6.55
CA PHE A 139 4.02 -2.86 -6.17
C PHE A 139 2.80 -2.87 -7.09
N ASN A 140 3.00 -2.87 -8.41
CA ASN A 140 1.91 -2.78 -9.38
C ASN A 140 0.83 -3.88 -9.22
N PRO A 141 1.17 -5.19 -9.18
CA PRO A 141 0.15 -6.22 -8.99
C PRO A 141 -0.51 -6.16 -7.60
N CYS A 142 0.22 -5.75 -6.56
CA CYS A 142 -0.35 -5.61 -5.22
C CYS A 142 -1.41 -4.48 -5.17
N SER A 143 -1.09 -3.32 -5.75
CA SER A 143 -2.01 -2.18 -5.79
C SER A 143 -3.26 -2.48 -6.63
N PHE A 144 -3.07 -3.17 -7.75
CA PHE A 144 -4.19 -3.62 -8.60
C PHE A 144 -5.10 -4.62 -7.86
N TYR A 145 -4.51 -5.56 -7.12
CA TYR A 145 -5.26 -6.50 -6.28
C TYR A 145 -6.14 -5.79 -5.24
N ILE A 146 -5.58 -4.82 -4.52
CA ILE A 146 -6.32 -4.06 -3.49
C ILE A 146 -7.48 -3.27 -4.14
N TRP A 147 -7.25 -2.68 -5.31
CA TRP A 147 -8.29 -1.96 -6.05
C TRP A 147 -9.46 -2.89 -6.43
N ILE A 148 -9.17 -4.05 -7.05
CA ILE A 148 -10.20 -5.03 -7.43
C ILE A 148 -11.01 -5.49 -6.21
N TYR A 149 -10.33 -5.82 -5.10
CA TYR A 149 -11.02 -6.29 -3.90
C TYR A 149 -11.91 -5.22 -3.27
N GLY A 150 -11.49 -3.95 -3.34
CA GLY A 150 -12.29 -2.81 -2.89
C GLY A 150 -13.63 -2.71 -3.63
N GLU A 151 -13.62 -2.88 -4.96
CA GLU A 151 -14.85 -2.80 -5.77
C GLU A 151 -15.80 -3.99 -5.52
N PHE A 152 -15.28 -5.19 -5.24
CA PHE A 152 -16.14 -6.33 -4.89
C PHE A 152 -16.74 -6.27 -3.48
N SER A 153 -16.25 -5.37 -2.63
CA SER A 153 -16.71 -5.26 -1.23
C SER A 153 -17.80 -4.21 -1.01
N GLN A 154 -18.13 -3.41 -2.04
CA GLN A 154 -19.23 -2.43 -2.03
C GLN A 154 -20.53 -3.06 -2.53
#